data_AF-A0AAE4C6L9-F1
#
_entry.id   AF-A0AAE4C6L9-F1
#
_cell.length_a   1.000
_cell.length_b   1.000
_cell.length_c   1.000
_cell.angle_alpha   90.00
_cell.angle_beta   90.00
_cell.angle_gamma   90.00
#
_symmetry.space_group_name_H-M   'P 1'
#
loop_
_entity.id
_entity.type
_entity.pdbx_description
1 polymer ?
#
loop_
_entity_poly.entity_id
_entity_poly.type
_entity_poly.pdbx_seq_one_letter_code
_entity_poly.pdbx_strand_id
1 'polypeptide(L)'
;MNPPLPSPTDIWDRAEMAWLKDVFGSFSVEADLSWGIQGIQVTKIDTTRGPVVVKSGKKWVRPDAEGEQRALDPEPNPHNLREIRAYTQWMPQHNDLAPQLIAAEPRLGILAISFLDGDLVLGSAQVENPEVWQAAGETTRRFHGEARRVTSSFDGGNLSLLPNRVDAAEKGAEWLPTDPNLRSRVMAVAETARAFLRTAIPRELPLYPTHADNSPRNWMMTPQGFRLIDFGRAGIRPRYTELDFAWGAPGPCREAFMNGLGVPTDLAAWDEHERASCQLYLLAQYFRSLEWAWEHGDHGFYSEVLNRDETIHQFSTV
;
A
#
# COMPACT_ATOMS: atom_id res chain seq x y z
N MET A 1 -1.56 4.44 33.54
CA MET A 1 -2.56 5.43 33.09
C MET A 1 -2.34 5.62 31.61
N ASN A 2 -3.33 5.35 30.77
CA ASN A 2 -3.24 5.71 29.36
C ASN A 2 -3.14 7.23 29.25
N PRO A 3 -2.35 7.77 28.31
CA PRO A 3 -2.32 9.20 28.06
C PRO A 3 -3.76 9.69 27.77
N PRO A 4 -4.10 10.92 28.19
CA PRO A 4 -5.40 11.50 27.86
C PRO A 4 -5.56 11.55 26.33
N LEU A 5 -6.77 11.23 25.85
CA LEU A 5 -7.09 11.34 24.44
C LEU A 5 -6.92 12.79 23.98
N PRO A 6 -6.39 13.03 22.78
CA PRO A 6 -6.26 14.39 22.25
C PRO A 6 -7.64 15.06 22.15
N SER A 7 -7.70 16.37 22.40
CA SER A 7 -8.93 17.13 22.16
C SER A 7 -9.25 17.09 20.66
N PRO A 8 -10.53 17.04 20.23
CA PRO A 8 -10.88 17.13 18.81
C PRO A 8 -10.21 18.31 18.08
N THR A 9 -10.00 19.43 18.77
CA THR A 9 -9.34 20.63 18.22
C THR A 9 -7.83 20.48 18.01
N ASP A 10 -7.21 19.48 18.63
CA ASP A 10 -5.79 19.14 18.43
C ASP A 10 -5.62 18.22 17.21
N ILE A 11 -6.70 17.55 16.81
CA ILE A 11 -6.75 16.55 15.74
C ILE A 11 -7.16 17.19 14.41
N TRP A 12 -8.22 18.00 14.44
CA TRP A 12 -8.88 18.55 13.25
C TRP A 12 -8.87 20.07 13.24
N ASP A 13 -8.71 20.64 12.04
CA ASP A 13 -8.80 22.08 11.85
C ASP A 13 -10.26 22.58 11.91
N ARG A 14 -10.44 23.91 11.79
CA ARG A 14 -11.77 24.52 11.89
C ARG A 14 -12.74 24.03 10.80
N ALA A 15 -12.26 23.81 9.58
CA ALA A 15 -13.09 23.38 8.46
C ALA A 15 -13.47 21.90 8.60
N GLU A 16 -12.53 21.05 8.99
CA GLU A 16 -12.77 19.63 9.29
C GLU A 16 -13.75 19.47 10.46
N MET A 17 -13.56 20.24 11.54
CA MET A 17 -14.50 20.23 12.69
C MET A 17 -15.90 20.71 12.30
N ALA A 18 -16.01 21.71 11.42
CA ALA A 18 -17.31 22.17 10.92
C ALA A 18 -18.00 21.07 10.10
N TRP A 19 -17.25 20.40 9.22
CA TRP A 19 -17.76 19.29 8.43
C TRP A 19 -18.19 18.11 9.30
N LEU A 20 -17.39 17.70 10.30
CA LEU A 20 -17.76 16.61 11.21
C LEU A 20 -19.04 16.90 12.00
N LYS A 21 -19.22 18.16 12.43
CA LYS A 21 -20.46 18.59 13.10
C LYS A 21 -21.66 18.59 12.16
N ASP A 22 -21.48 18.96 10.90
CA ASP A 22 -22.55 18.88 9.90
C ASP A 22 -22.97 17.42 9.64
N VAL A 23 -21.99 16.52 9.52
CA VAL A 23 -22.23 15.10 9.22
C VAL A 23 -22.81 14.32 10.41
N PHE A 24 -22.33 14.58 11.63
CA PHE A 24 -22.64 13.76 12.81
C PHE A 24 -23.43 14.49 13.91
N GLY A 25 -23.54 15.82 13.84
CA GLY A 25 -24.07 16.63 14.94
C GLY A 25 -23.13 16.61 16.14
N SER A 26 -23.38 15.70 17.07
CA SER A 26 -22.56 15.47 18.27
C SER A 26 -21.72 14.20 18.12
N PHE A 27 -20.45 14.27 18.49
CA PHE A 27 -19.54 13.13 18.54
C PHE A 27 -18.51 13.30 19.66
N SER A 28 -17.87 12.21 20.07
CA SER A 28 -16.71 12.21 20.96
C SER A 28 -15.58 11.39 20.36
N VAL A 29 -14.34 11.74 20.68
CA VAL A 29 -13.16 10.96 20.28
C VAL A 29 -13.01 9.80 21.27
N GLU A 30 -12.98 8.57 20.76
CA GLU A 30 -12.77 7.37 21.57
C GLU A 30 -11.31 6.89 21.55
N ALA A 31 -10.66 6.96 20.40
CA ALA A 31 -9.30 6.46 20.23
C ALA A 31 -8.59 7.13 19.05
N ASP A 32 -7.29 7.34 19.22
CA ASP A 32 -6.36 7.57 18.11
C ASP A 32 -5.86 6.21 17.59
N LEU A 33 -6.12 5.93 16.31
CA LEU A 33 -5.74 4.71 15.59
C LEU A 33 -4.58 4.97 14.61
N SER A 34 -3.95 6.14 14.68
CA SER A 34 -2.91 6.57 13.75
C SER A 34 -1.59 5.83 13.97
N TRP A 35 -0.86 5.63 12.89
CA TRP A 35 0.47 5.04 12.91
C TRP A 35 1.58 6.10 12.84
N GLY A 36 1.22 7.39 12.75
CA GLY A 36 2.17 8.50 12.63
C GLY A 36 2.86 8.59 11.27
N ILE A 37 2.35 7.89 10.25
CA ILE A 37 2.96 7.79 8.92
C ILE A 37 2.18 8.67 7.93
N GLN A 38 2.88 9.27 6.96
CA GLN A 38 2.30 10.04 5.85
C GLN A 38 1.45 11.26 6.26
N GLY A 39 1.51 11.70 7.52
CA GLY A 39 0.72 12.83 8.01
C GLY A 39 -0.79 12.57 8.00
N ILE A 40 -1.20 11.30 8.01
CA ILE A 40 -2.60 10.87 8.09
C ILE A 40 -2.94 10.59 9.55
N GLN A 41 -4.03 11.20 9.99
CA GLN A 41 -4.66 10.98 11.27
C GLN A 41 -5.85 10.06 11.09
N VAL A 42 -5.93 9.01 11.90
CA VAL A 42 -7.01 8.02 11.92
C VAL A 42 -7.60 8.01 13.33
N THR A 43 -8.88 8.34 13.46
CA THR A 43 -9.52 8.49 14.77
C THR A 43 -10.82 7.71 14.80
N LYS A 44 -11.03 6.93 15.87
CA LYS A 44 -12.33 6.36 16.18
C LYS A 44 -13.15 7.40 16.94
N ILE A 45 -14.33 7.72 16.44
CA ILE A 45 -15.29 8.59 17.12
C ILE A 45 -16.57 7.81 17.45
N ASP A 46 -17.17 8.14 18.58
CA ASP A 46 -18.53 7.74 18.90
C ASP A 46 -19.52 8.76 18.36
N THR A 47 -20.63 8.27 17.83
CA THR A 47 -21.69 9.10 17.26
C THR A 47 -23.05 8.52 17.64
N THR A 48 -24.12 9.29 17.47
CA THR A 48 -25.49 8.80 17.68
C THR A 48 -25.89 7.63 16.78
N ARG A 49 -25.13 7.38 15.70
CA ARG A 49 -25.32 6.27 14.75
C ARG A 49 -24.37 5.10 15.00
N GLY A 50 -23.59 5.15 16.08
CA GLY A 50 -22.56 4.17 16.41
C GLY A 50 -21.15 4.64 16.02
N PRO A 51 -20.14 3.78 16.26
CA PRO A 51 -18.74 4.14 16.08
C PRO A 51 -18.35 4.28 14.61
N VAL A 52 -17.51 5.28 14.35
CA VAL A 52 -17.03 5.65 13.01
C VAL A 52 -15.52 5.84 13.05
N VAL A 53 -14.84 5.46 11.96
CA VAL A 53 -13.44 5.83 11.73
C VAL A 53 -13.40 7.06 10.84
N VAL A 54 -12.76 8.11 11.32
CA VAL A 54 -12.47 9.32 10.54
C VAL A 54 -10.99 9.29 10.16
N LYS A 55 -10.72 9.47 8.87
CA LYS A 55 -9.38 9.68 8.35
C LYS A 55 -9.27 11.11 7.82
N SER A 56 -8.29 11.85 8.32
CA SER A 56 -7.92 13.17 7.82
C SER A 56 -6.43 13.22 7.56
N GLY A 57 -6.00 14.08 6.66
CA GLY A 57 -4.59 14.22 6.31
C GLY A 57 -4.18 15.65 6.52
N LYS A 58 -3.08 15.88 7.23
CA LYS A 58 -2.46 17.21 7.20
C LYS A 58 -2.14 17.54 5.75
N LYS A 59 -2.44 18.76 5.36
CA LYS A 59 -2.19 19.26 4.02
C LYS A 59 -0.73 19.03 3.64
N TRP A 60 -0.51 18.34 2.53
CA TRP A 60 0.82 17.88 2.15
C TRP A 60 1.62 19.06 1.60
N VAL A 61 2.82 19.31 2.14
CA VAL A 61 3.73 20.34 1.64
C VAL A 61 4.74 19.66 0.73
N ARG A 62 4.68 19.95 -0.57
CA ARG A 62 5.76 19.57 -1.49
C ARG A 62 7.03 20.33 -1.10
N PRO A 63 8.21 19.67 -1.01
CA PRO A 63 9.47 20.39 -1.07
C PRO A 63 9.53 21.17 -2.39
N ASP A 64 9.99 22.42 -2.37
CA ASP A 64 10.32 23.15 -3.59
C ASP A 64 11.58 22.57 -4.26
N ALA A 65 11.93 23.10 -5.43
CA ALA A 65 13.08 22.63 -6.22
C ALA A 65 14.41 22.80 -5.48
N GLU A 66 14.44 23.65 -4.45
CA GLU A 66 15.57 23.96 -3.59
C GLU A 66 15.58 23.13 -2.28
N GLY A 67 14.58 22.27 -2.08
CA GLY A 67 14.46 21.41 -0.90
C GLY A 67 13.90 22.10 0.34
N GLU A 68 13.44 23.35 0.23
CA GLU A 68 12.70 24.01 1.31
C GLU A 68 11.24 23.53 1.30
N GLN A 69 10.72 23.16 2.48
CA GLN A 69 9.29 22.88 2.65
C GLN A 69 8.51 24.19 2.61
N ARG A 70 8.35 24.79 1.43
CA ARG A 70 7.46 25.94 1.26
C ARG A 70 6.05 25.44 0.99
N ALA A 71 5.11 25.95 1.79
CA ALA A 71 3.68 25.75 1.60
C ALA A 71 3.20 26.42 0.29
N LEU A 72 3.47 25.77 -0.85
CA LEU A 72 2.63 25.90 -2.03
C LEU A 72 1.25 25.34 -1.64
N ASP A 73 0.18 26.01 -2.08
CA ASP A 73 -1.19 25.87 -1.57
C ASP A 73 -1.50 24.48 -0.99
N PRO A 74 -1.92 24.40 0.27
CA PRO A 74 -2.01 23.13 0.96
C PRO A 74 -3.01 22.17 0.28
N GLU A 75 -2.49 21.22 -0.49
CA GLU A 75 -3.29 20.19 -1.16
C GLU A 75 -3.68 19.08 -0.17
N PRO A 76 -4.89 18.51 -0.30
CA PRO A 76 -5.27 17.31 0.43
C PRO A 76 -4.27 16.18 0.21
N ASN A 77 -4.07 15.36 1.25
CA ASN A 77 -3.18 14.20 1.14
C ASN A 77 -3.64 13.28 -0.01
N PRO A 78 -2.76 12.94 -0.97
CA PRO A 78 -3.14 12.14 -2.13
C PRO A 78 -3.59 10.71 -1.77
N HIS A 79 -3.17 10.18 -0.62
CA HIS A 79 -3.64 8.89 -0.13
C HIS A 79 -5.13 8.94 0.25
N ASN A 80 -5.55 9.99 0.98
CA ASN A 80 -6.95 10.17 1.34
C ASN A 80 -7.82 10.38 0.09
N LEU A 81 -7.33 11.11 -0.92
CA LEU A 81 -8.04 11.27 -2.19
C LEU A 81 -8.22 9.94 -2.93
N ARG A 82 -7.20 9.07 -2.92
CA ARG A 82 -7.31 7.72 -3.50
C ARG A 82 -8.29 6.86 -2.73
N GLU A 83 -8.25 6.90 -1.40
CA GLU A 83 -9.15 6.15 -0.54
C GLU A 83 -10.61 6.59 -0.73
N ILE A 84 -10.87 7.90 -0.75
CA ILE A 84 -12.19 8.47 -1.09
C ILE A 84 -12.65 7.97 -2.45
N ARG A 85 -11.79 7.99 -3.47
CA ARG A 85 -12.12 7.48 -4.79
C ARG A 85 -12.47 5.99 -4.76
N ALA A 86 -11.71 5.17 -4.03
CA ALA A 86 -11.97 3.74 -3.93
C ALA A 86 -13.34 3.46 -3.28
N TYR A 87 -13.63 4.15 -2.17
CA TYR A 87 -14.89 4.02 -1.46
C TYR A 87 -16.10 4.55 -2.24
N THR A 88 -15.93 5.58 -3.05
CA THR A 88 -17.02 6.16 -3.86
C THR A 88 -17.26 5.40 -5.15
N GLN A 89 -16.22 4.86 -5.79
CA GLN A 89 -16.33 4.28 -7.13
C GLN A 89 -16.37 2.76 -7.15
N TRP A 90 -15.74 2.08 -6.19
CA TRP A 90 -15.55 0.63 -6.25
C TRP A 90 -16.23 -0.11 -5.10
N MET A 91 -16.13 0.40 -3.87
CA MET A 91 -16.68 -0.26 -2.68
C MET A 91 -18.21 -0.34 -2.58
N PRO A 92 -19.05 0.49 -3.23
CA PRO A 92 -20.51 0.36 -3.05
C PRO A 92 -21.09 -1.00 -3.47
N GLN A 93 -20.37 -1.75 -4.30
CA GLN A 93 -20.74 -3.10 -4.74
C GLN A 93 -20.14 -4.22 -3.85
N HIS A 94 -19.36 -3.84 -2.83
CA HIS A 94 -18.49 -4.70 -2.04
C HIS A 94 -18.59 -4.39 -0.54
N ASN A 95 -19.81 -4.12 -0.06
CA ASN A 95 -20.09 -3.75 1.34
C ASN A 95 -19.69 -4.84 2.35
N ASP A 96 -19.44 -6.07 1.90
CA ASP A 96 -18.96 -7.20 2.69
C ASP A 96 -17.44 -7.39 2.61
N LEU A 97 -16.71 -6.59 1.83
CA LEU A 97 -15.25 -6.70 1.69
C LEU A 97 -14.49 -5.65 2.51
N ALA A 98 -15.14 -4.54 2.85
CA ALA A 98 -14.49 -3.36 3.43
C ALA A 98 -15.46 -2.57 4.33
N PRO A 99 -14.96 -1.59 5.11
CA PRO A 99 -15.80 -0.56 5.72
C PRO A 99 -16.73 0.11 4.70
N GLN A 100 -17.86 0.64 5.17
CA GLN A 100 -18.78 1.41 4.33
C GLN A 100 -18.45 2.91 4.44
N LEU A 101 -18.50 3.60 3.30
CA LEU A 101 -18.38 5.06 3.30
C LEU A 101 -19.63 5.69 3.91
N ILE A 102 -19.44 6.51 4.94
CA ILE A 102 -20.51 7.30 5.56
C ILE A 102 -20.57 8.68 4.93
N ALA A 103 -19.41 9.35 4.83
CA ALA A 103 -19.28 10.66 4.21
C ALA A 103 -17.82 10.92 3.81
N ALA A 104 -17.61 11.81 2.84
CA ALA A 104 -16.29 12.32 2.49
C ALA A 104 -16.37 13.77 2.00
N GLU A 105 -15.31 14.54 2.22
CA GLU A 105 -15.10 15.87 1.63
C GLU A 105 -13.70 15.92 0.99
N PRO A 106 -13.60 15.66 -0.33
CA PRO A 106 -12.32 15.59 -1.04
C PRO A 106 -11.51 16.87 -0.95
N ARG A 107 -12.15 18.06 -0.87
CA ARG A 107 -11.41 19.33 -0.78
C ARG A 107 -10.68 19.50 0.55
N LEU A 108 -11.16 18.83 1.59
CA LEU A 108 -10.49 18.78 2.89
C LEU A 108 -9.60 17.53 3.02
N GLY A 109 -9.75 16.55 2.13
CA GLY A 109 -9.04 15.27 2.25
C GLY A 109 -9.49 14.46 3.45
N ILE A 110 -10.75 14.62 3.87
CA ILE A 110 -11.33 13.92 5.01
C ILE A 110 -12.38 12.92 4.56
N LEU A 111 -12.41 11.76 5.20
CA LEU A 111 -13.44 10.76 5.02
C LEU A 111 -13.83 10.10 6.33
N ALA A 112 -15.07 9.63 6.38
CA ALA A 112 -15.62 8.88 7.50
C ALA A 112 -16.20 7.56 6.99
N ILE A 113 -15.78 6.45 7.60
CA ILE A 113 -16.18 5.09 7.24
C ILE A 113 -16.68 4.33 8.47
N SER A 114 -17.54 3.33 8.25
CA SER A 114 -18.06 2.50 9.35
C SER A 114 -16.92 1.83 10.11
N PHE A 115 -16.99 1.83 11.43
CA PHE A 115 -16.05 1.04 12.24
C PHE A 115 -16.29 -0.47 12.01
N LEU A 116 -15.21 -1.24 11.89
CA LEU A 116 -15.27 -2.70 11.85
C LEU A 116 -14.90 -3.24 13.23
N ASP A 117 -15.82 -3.97 13.84
CA ASP A 117 -15.57 -4.68 15.09
C ASP A 117 -14.84 -6.00 14.77
N GLY A 118 -13.53 -6.01 14.98
CA GLY A 118 -12.67 -7.14 14.65
C GLY A 118 -11.22 -6.88 15.00
N ASP A 119 -10.38 -7.87 14.74
CA ASP A 119 -8.96 -7.86 15.07
C ASP A 119 -8.10 -7.70 13.81
N LEU A 120 -7.04 -6.90 13.92
CA LEU A 120 -6.00 -6.83 12.90
C LEU A 120 -5.31 -8.19 12.78
N VAL A 121 -5.09 -8.66 11.54
CA VAL A 121 -4.31 -9.88 11.32
C VAL A 121 -2.85 -9.65 11.73
N LEU A 122 -2.28 -8.49 11.40
CA LEU A 122 -0.92 -8.15 11.84
C LEU A 122 -0.81 -8.15 13.37
N GLY A 123 0.22 -8.83 13.89
CA GLY A 123 0.47 -8.94 15.32
C GLY A 123 -0.35 -10.03 16.02
N SER A 124 -1.14 -10.81 15.27
CA SER A 124 -1.87 -11.97 15.77
C SER A 124 -1.33 -13.28 15.19
N ALA A 125 -1.73 -14.42 15.75
CA ALA A 125 -1.41 -15.74 15.19
C ALA A 125 -2.00 -15.97 13.79
N GLN A 126 -2.97 -15.17 13.37
CA GLN A 126 -3.61 -15.29 12.05
C GLN A 126 -2.65 -14.95 10.90
N VAL A 127 -1.54 -14.23 11.18
CA VAL A 127 -0.54 -13.90 10.14
C VAL A 127 0.12 -15.15 9.56
N GLU A 128 0.15 -16.25 10.30
CA GLU A 128 0.71 -17.54 9.88
C GLU A 128 -0.35 -18.53 9.39
N ASN A 129 -1.64 -18.14 9.35
CA ASN A 129 -2.74 -19.02 9.00
C ASN A 129 -3.04 -18.99 7.49
N PRO A 130 -2.75 -20.06 6.72
CA PRO A 130 -2.98 -20.07 5.28
C PRO A 130 -4.45 -19.82 4.88
N GLU A 131 -5.43 -20.16 5.71
CA GLU A 131 -6.84 -19.91 5.41
C GLU A 131 -7.16 -18.41 5.34
N VAL A 132 -6.51 -17.59 6.18
CA VAL A 132 -6.65 -16.13 6.16
C VAL A 132 -6.03 -15.55 4.89
N TRP A 133 -4.90 -16.10 4.47
CA TRP A 133 -4.25 -15.72 3.21
C TRP A 133 -5.08 -16.11 2.00
N GLN A 134 -5.71 -17.30 2.01
CA GLN A 134 -6.66 -17.70 0.98
C GLN A 134 -7.86 -16.74 0.93
N ALA A 135 -8.45 -16.40 2.08
CA ALA A 135 -9.56 -15.45 2.16
C ALA A 135 -9.16 -14.05 1.64
N ALA A 136 -7.92 -13.61 1.92
CA ALA A 136 -7.37 -12.37 1.39
C ALA A 136 -7.25 -12.41 -0.14
N GLY A 137 -6.72 -13.51 -0.70
CA GLY A 137 -6.65 -13.72 -2.16
C GLY A 137 -8.02 -13.74 -2.81
N GLU A 138 -8.99 -14.46 -2.24
CA GLU A 138 -10.37 -14.55 -2.73
C GLU A 138 -11.09 -13.20 -2.69
N THR A 139 -10.92 -12.46 -1.59
CA THR A 139 -11.44 -11.09 -1.44
C THR A 139 -10.85 -10.16 -2.48
N THR A 140 -9.54 -10.26 -2.73
CA THR A 140 -8.82 -9.46 -3.73
C THR A 140 -9.32 -9.78 -5.14
N ARG A 141 -9.51 -11.06 -5.47
CA ARG A 141 -10.10 -11.49 -6.75
C ARG A 141 -11.52 -10.94 -6.94
N ARG A 142 -12.34 -10.95 -5.88
CA ARG A 142 -13.69 -10.35 -5.92
C ARG A 142 -13.63 -8.83 -6.15
N PHE A 143 -12.68 -8.14 -5.52
CA PHE A 143 -12.47 -6.71 -5.68
C PHE A 143 -11.97 -6.33 -7.07
N HIS A 144 -11.09 -7.15 -7.67
CA HIS A 144 -10.65 -6.96 -9.05
C HIS A 144 -11.84 -6.96 -10.02
N GLY A 145 -12.84 -7.81 -9.77
CA GLY A 145 -14.00 -7.97 -10.64
C GLY A 145 -13.57 -8.28 -12.08
N GLU A 146 -14.24 -7.65 -13.05
CA GLU A 146 -13.83 -7.70 -14.45
C GLU A 146 -12.77 -6.63 -14.77
N ALA A 147 -11.84 -6.96 -15.66
CA ALA A 147 -10.82 -6.02 -16.14
C ALA A 147 -11.50 -4.77 -16.71
N ARG A 148 -11.12 -3.60 -16.22
CA ARG A 148 -11.79 -2.34 -16.60
C ARG A 148 -11.14 -1.63 -17.78
N ARG A 149 -9.83 -1.83 -17.97
CA ARG A 149 -9.03 -1.16 -19.00
C ARG A 149 -7.83 -2.02 -19.39
N VAL A 150 -7.29 -1.80 -20.59
CA VAL A 150 -5.98 -2.30 -21.01
C VAL A 150 -5.07 -1.10 -21.26
N THR A 151 -3.80 -1.16 -20.85
CA THR A 151 -2.81 -0.12 -21.15
C THR A 151 -1.43 -0.72 -21.32
N SER A 152 -0.60 -0.09 -22.16
CA SER A 152 0.85 -0.30 -22.19
C SER A 152 1.64 0.68 -21.30
N SER A 153 0.96 1.70 -20.75
CA SER A 153 1.60 2.78 -20.01
C SER A 153 2.11 2.38 -18.62
N PHE A 154 1.62 1.27 -18.05
CA PHE A 154 2.00 0.85 -16.70
C PHE A 154 3.49 0.45 -16.65
N ASP A 155 3.91 -0.41 -17.60
CA ASP A 155 5.31 -0.79 -17.75
C ASP A 155 6.18 0.42 -18.12
N GLY A 156 5.69 1.30 -19.00
CA GLY A 156 6.41 2.53 -19.36
C GLY A 156 6.73 3.40 -18.15
N GLY A 157 5.82 3.51 -17.19
CA GLY A 157 6.05 4.21 -15.93
C GLY A 157 7.18 3.56 -15.10
N ASN A 158 7.14 2.24 -14.91
CA ASN A 158 8.19 1.53 -14.16
C ASN A 158 9.55 1.61 -14.86
N LEU A 159 9.59 1.44 -16.18
CA LEU A 159 10.82 1.54 -16.98
C LEU A 159 11.44 2.93 -16.91
N SER A 160 10.62 3.99 -16.91
CA SER A 160 11.13 5.37 -16.85
C SER A 160 11.77 5.72 -15.50
N LEU A 161 11.34 5.07 -14.41
CA LEU A 161 11.81 5.37 -13.05
C LEU A 161 12.93 4.44 -12.60
N LEU A 162 12.97 3.20 -13.11
CA LEU A 162 13.91 2.17 -12.66
C LEU A 162 15.38 2.60 -12.72
N PRO A 163 15.89 3.29 -13.77
CA PRO A 163 17.29 3.76 -13.80
C PRO A 163 17.66 4.63 -12.60
N ASN A 164 16.84 5.63 -12.27
CA ASN A 164 17.10 6.54 -11.16
C ASN A 164 17.08 5.79 -9.80
N ARG A 165 16.19 4.82 -9.65
CA ARG A 165 16.07 4.02 -8.42
C ARG A 165 17.27 3.08 -8.24
N VAL A 166 17.78 2.52 -9.34
CA VAL A 166 19.01 1.72 -9.33
C VAL A 166 20.20 2.58 -8.90
N ASP A 167 20.35 3.77 -9.49
CA ASP A 167 21.44 4.69 -9.13
C ASP A 167 21.37 5.13 -7.66
N ALA A 168 20.16 5.38 -7.13
CA ALA A 168 19.95 5.70 -5.72
C ALA A 168 20.35 4.55 -4.79
N ALA A 169 19.98 3.31 -5.12
CA ALA A 169 20.38 2.14 -4.34
C ALA A 169 21.90 1.90 -4.37
N GLU A 170 22.57 2.08 -5.51
CA GLU A 170 24.03 1.92 -5.56
C GLU A 170 24.75 2.96 -4.69
N LYS A 171 24.24 4.20 -4.62
CA LYS A 171 24.72 5.22 -3.67
C LYS A 171 24.47 4.81 -2.22
N GLY A 172 23.26 4.30 -1.92
CA GLY A 172 22.92 3.80 -0.59
C GLY A 172 23.80 2.63 -0.14
N ALA A 173 24.32 1.82 -1.07
CA ALA A 173 25.23 0.73 -0.76
C ALA A 173 26.57 1.18 -0.14
N GLU A 174 26.93 2.46 -0.24
CA GLU A 174 28.06 3.05 0.49
C GLU A 174 27.88 3.02 2.02
N TRP A 175 26.64 2.89 2.51
CA TRP A 175 26.32 2.72 3.93
C TRP A 175 26.66 1.33 4.49
N LEU A 176 27.07 0.40 3.63
CA LEU A 176 27.39 -0.98 3.99
C LEU A 176 28.90 -1.28 3.96
N PRO A 177 29.81 -0.40 4.43
CA PRO A 177 31.24 -0.63 4.28
C PRO A 177 31.73 -1.86 5.06
N THR A 178 30.96 -2.30 6.05
CA THR A 178 31.29 -3.44 6.91
C THR A 178 30.67 -4.77 6.47
N ASP A 179 29.73 -4.76 5.51
CA ASP A 179 29.10 -5.98 4.99
C ASP A 179 29.29 -6.11 3.46
N PRO A 180 30.43 -6.70 3.03
CA PRO A 180 30.72 -6.88 1.61
C PRO A 180 29.74 -7.80 0.89
N ASN A 181 29.01 -8.66 1.61
CA ASN A 181 28.01 -9.55 1.00
C ASN A 181 26.76 -8.76 0.61
N LEU A 182 26.25 -7.91 1.50
CA LEU A 182 25.10 -7.06 1.20
C LEU A 182 25.39 -6.08 0.07
N ARG A 183 26.57 -5.45 0.07
CA ARG A 183 26.99 -4.58 -1.04
C ARG A 183 27.03 -5.32 -2.38
N SER A 184 27.62 -6.52 -2.40
CA SER A 184 27.69 -7.34 -3.62
C SER A 184 26.29 -7.74 -4.12
N ARG A 185 25.35 -8.00 -3.21
CA ARG A 185 23.95 -8.30 -3.55
C ARG A 185 23.27 -7.14 -4.27
N VAL A 186 23.43 -5.90 -3.79
CA VAL A 186 22.85 -4.71 -4.47
C VAL A 186 23.38 -4.61 -5.89
N MET A 187 24.69 -4.74 -6.08
CA MET A 187 25.32 -4.62 -7.41
C MET A 187 24.84 -5.74 -8.35
N ALA A 188 24.65 -6.96 -7.86
CA ALA A 188 24.13 -8.07 -8.66
C ALA A 188 22.69 -7.81 -9.12
N VAL A 189 21.79 -7.37 -8.22
CA VAL A 189 20.40 -7.05 -8.58
C VAL A 189 20.34 -5.84 -9.52
N ALA A 190 21.24 -4.86 -9.34
CA ALA A 190 21.35 -3.70 -10.23
C ALA A 190 21.74 -4.11 -11.65
N GLU A 191 22.66 -5.06 -11.83
CA GLU A 191 22.97 -5.59 -13.15
C GLU A 191 21.79 -6.36 -13.75
N THR A 192 21.04 -7.14 -12.96
CA THR A 192 19.79 -7.77 -13.43
C THR A 192 18.78 -6.74 -13.92
N ALA A 193 18.58 -5.65 -13.17
CA ALA A 193 17.69 -4.56 -13.58
C ALA A 193 18.16 -3.88 -14.87
N ARG A 194 19.47 -3.64 -15.03
CA ARG A 194 20.04 -3.10 -16.27
C ARG A 194 19.88 -4.07 -17.44
N ALA A 195 20.07 -5.36 -17.22
CA ALA A 195 19.83 -6.39 -18.24
C ALA A 195 18.37 -6.38 -18.68
N PHE A 196 17.44 -6.29 -17.74
CA PHE A 196 16.01 -6.17 -18.02
C PHE A 196 15.70 -4.89 -18.81
N LEU A 197 16.24 -3.74 -18.42
CA LEU A 197 16.05 -2.46 -19.11
C LEU A 197 16.52 -2.48 -20.58
N ARG A 198 17.54 -3.27 -20.92
CA ARG A 198 18.04 -3.41 -22.30
C ARG A 198 17.07 -4.16 -23.21
N THR A 199 16.22 -5.03 -22.67
CA THR A 199 15.35 -5.92 -23.45
C THR A 199 13.86 -5.68 -23.22
N ALA A 200 13.49 -4.91 -22.20
CA ALA A 200 12.11 -4.67 -21.82
C ALA A 200 11.35 -3.87 -22.88
N ILE A 201 10.16 -4.37 -23.21
CA ILE A 201 9.21 -3.72 -24.12
C ILE A 201 7.92 -3.54 -23.32
N PRO A 202 7.38 -2.31 -23.16
CA PRO A 202 6.11 -2.09 -22.49
C PRO A 202 5.00 -2.94 -23.11
N ARG A 203 4.24 -3.67 -22.27
CA ARG A 203 3.18 -4.57 -22.74
C ARG A 203 1.80 -4.05 -22.38
N GLU A 204 0.84 -4.35 -23.24
CA GLU A 204 -0.57 -4.12 -22.92
C GLU A 204 -1.03 -5.10 -21.85
N LEU A 205 -1.45 -4.56 -20.71
CA LEU A 205 -1.85 -5.36 -19.55
C LEU A 205 -3.28 -5.02 -19.14
N PRO A 206 -4.07 -6.04 -18.75
CA PRO A 206 -5.37 -5.79 -18.14
C PRO A 206 -5.17 -5.11 -16.78
N LEU A 207 -5.95 -4.06 -16.55
CA LEU A 207 -5.96 -3.31 -15.31
C LEU A 207 -7.24 -3.53 -14.52
N TYR A 208 -7.07 -3.65 -13.22
CA TYR A 208 -8.11 -3.93 -12.25
C TYR A 208 -8.10 -2.83 -11.19
N PRO A 209 -9.24 -2.54 -10.52
CA PRO A 209 -9.20 -1.98 -9.18
C PRO A 209 -8.28 -2.82 -8.31
N THR A 210 -7.28 -2.19 -7.71
CA THR A 210 -6.26 -2.80 -6.86
C THR A 210 -6.21 -2.03 -5.55
N HIS A 211 -5.97 -2.73 -4.46
CA HIS A 211 -5.67 -2.18 -3.14
C HIS A 211 -4.24 -1.63 -3.15
N ALA A 212 -3.30 -2.37 -3.77
CA ALA A 212 -1.88 -2.00 -3.90
C ALA A 212 -1.16 -1.71 -2.56
N ASP A 213 -1.68 -2.32 -1.49
CA ASP A 213 -1.10 -2.31 -0.15
C ASP A 213 -1.63 -3.49 0.68
N ASN A 214 -1.82 -4.61 -0.01
CA ASN A 214 -2.61 -5.73 0.46
C ASN A 214 -1.74 -6.66 1.32
N SER A 215 -1.62 -6.26 2.59
CA SER A 215 -0.79 -6.93 3.58
C SER A 215 -1.57 -7.06 4.90
N PRO A 216 -1.20 -7.98 5.81
CA PRO A 216 -1.83 -8.23 7.09
C PRO A 216 -2.11 -7.00 7.96
N ARG A 217 -1.36 -5.90 7.78
CA ARG A 217 -1.60 -4.64 8.50
C ARG A 217 -2.91 -3.95 8.09
N ASN A 218 -3.45 -4.36 6.95
CA ASN A 218 -4.67 -3.87 6.32
C ASN A 218 -5.76 -4.96 6.25
N TRP A 219 -5.55 -6.08 6.96
CA TRP A 219 -6.48 -7.19 7.01
C TRP A 219 -7.14 -7.25 8.39
N MET A 220 -8.46 -7.38 8.40
CA MET A 220 -9.26 -7.46 9.60
C MET A 220 -10.04 -8.77 9.62
N MET A 221 -10.01 -9.47 10.76
CA MET A 221 -10.90 -10.59 11.04
C MET A 221 -12.08 -10.09 11.88
N THR A 222 -13.26 -10.06 11.28
CA THR A 222 -14.50 -9.66 11.95
C THR A 222 -15.35 -10.90 12.25
N PRO A 223 -16.37 -10.82 13.13
CA PRO A 223 -17.35 -11.90 13.29
C PRO A 223 -18.05 -12.29 11.97
N GLN A 224 -18.07 -11.40 10.97
CA GLN A 224 -18.63 -11.63 9.64
C GLN A 224 -17.58 -12.05 8.60
N GLY A 225 -16.35 -12.36 9.03
CA GLY A 225 -15.25 -12.84 8.20
C GLY A 225 -14.18 -11.80 7.89
N PHE A 226 -13.33 -12.13 6.92
CA PHE A 226 -12.21 -11.31 6.46
C PHE A 226 -12.68 -9.99 5.83
N ARG A 227 -11.98 -8.89 6.11
CA ARG A 227 -12.21 -7.55 5.53
C ARG A 227 -10.88 -6.86 5.21
N LEU A 228 -10.88 -6.05 4.16
CA LEU A 228 -9.80 -5.13 3.81
C LEU A 228 -10.09 -3.74 4.35
N ILE A 229 -9.06 -3.08 4.85
CA ILE A 229 -9.08 -1.67 5.27
C ILE A 229 -7.96 -0.90 4.59
N ASP A 230 -8.02 0.43 4.63
CA ASP A 230 -6.95 1.32 4.16
C ASP A 230 -6.67 1.28 2.64
N PHE A 231 -7.60 1.85 1.88
CA PHE A 231 -7.47 1.98 0.42
C PHE A 231 -6.63 3.20 0.01
N GLY A 232 -5.75 3.72 0.88
CA GLY A 232 -4.90 4.90 0.61
C GLY A 232 -3.95 4.75 -0.57
N ARG A 233 -3.66 3.53 -1.00
CA ARG A 233 -2.85 3.24 -2.22
C ARG A 233 -3.67 2.70 -3.37
N ALA A 234 -4.99 2.58 -3.21
CA ALA A 234 -5.81 1.93 -4.20
C ALA A 234 -5.79 2.65 -5.56
N GLY A 235 -5.92 1.90 -6.63
CA GLY A 235 -5.67 2.39 -7.99
C GLY A 235 -6.06 1.38 -9.06
N ILE A 236 -5.95 1.79 -10.32
CA ILE A 236 -6.18 0.90 -11.46
C ILE A 236 -4.82 0.38 -11.94
N ARG A 237 -4.53 -0.89 -11.68
CA ARG A 237 -3.20 -1.51 -11.90
C ARG A 237 -3.33 -2.96 -12.36
N PRO A 238 -2.25 -3.57 -12.88
CA PRO A 238 -2.22 -5.00 -13.10
C PRO A 238 -2.36 -5.77 -11.79
N ARG A 239 -2.98 -6.95 -11.84
CA ARG A 239 -3.30 -7.78 -10.66
C ARG A 239 -2.06 -8.20 -9.86
N TYR A 240 -0.92 -8.38 -10.52
CA TYR A 240 0.32 -8.79 -9.84
C TYR A 240 0.83 -7.75 -8.84
N THR A 241 0.34 -6.51 -8.90
CA THR A 241 0.73 -5.47 -7.92
C THR A 241 0.24 -5.78 -6.50
N GLU A 242 -0.72 -6.69 -6.35
CA GLU A 242 -1.18 -7.23 -5.07
C GLU A 242 -0.22 -8.26 -4.45
N LEU A 243 0.75 -8.76 -5.22
CA LEU A 243 1.65 -9.82 -4.78
C LEU A 243 2.89 -9.29 -4.05
N ASP A 244 3.12 -7.97 -4.05
CA ASP A 244 4.33 -7.33 -3.48
C ASP A 244 4.65 -7.85 -2.07
N PHE A 245 3.63 -7.96 -1.21
CA PHE A 245 3.80 -8.51 0.13
C PHE A 245 3.84 -10.04 0.17
N ALA A 246 3.05 -10.72 -0.67
CA ALA A 246 2.93 -12.19 -0.66
C ALA A 246 4.26 -12.89 -0.98
N TRP A 247 5.15 -12.24 -1.71
CA TRP A 247 6.46 -12.79 -2.05
C TRP A 247 7.41 -12.95 -0.88
N GLY A 248 7.24 -12.20 0.21
CA GLY A 248 8.01 -12.37 1.46
C GLY A 248 7.29 -13.21 2.51
N ALA A 249 6.17 -13.84 2.16
CA ALA A 249 5.38 -14.66 3.05
C ALA A 249 5.90 -16.11 3.11
N PRO A 250 5.68 -16.84 4.22
CA PRO A 250 5.93 -18.27 4.27
C PRO A 250 5.24 -19.02 3.12
N GLY A 251 5.91 -20.02 2.55
CA GLY A 251 5.44 -20.76 1.37
C GLY A 251 3.95 -21.14 1.38
N PRO A 252 3.43 -21.80 2.42
CA PRO A 252 2.01 -22.16 2.49
C PRO A 252 1.05 -20.96 2.45
N CYS A 253 1.43 -19.84 3.07
CA CYS A 253 0.63 -18.61 3.08
C CYS A 253 0.64 -17.92 1.71
N ARG A 254 1.82 -17.83 1.09
CA ARG A 254 1.97 -17.33 -0.28
C ARG A 254 1.13 -18.13 -1.26
N GLU A 255 1.25 -19.46 -1.21
CA GLU A 255 0.49 -20.38 -2.07
C GLU A 255 -1.02 -20.21 -1.86
N ALA A 256 -1.48 -20.15 -0.61
CA ALA A 256 -2.88 -19.95 -0.29
C ALA A 256 -3.44 -18.62 -0.85
N PHE A 257 -2.70 -17.52 -0.72
CA PHE A 257 -3.10 -16.23 -1.30
C PHE A 257 -3.18 -16.27 -2.83
N MET A 258 -2.16 -16.83 -3.48
CA MET A 258 -2.14 -16.95 -4.95
C MET A 258 -3.28 -17.83 -5.46
N ASN A 259 -3.56 -18.95 -4.76
CA ASN A 259 -4.70 -19.81 -5.04
C ASN A 259 -6.03 -19.06 -4.89
N GLY A 260 -6.21 -18.30 -3.79
CA GLY A 260 -7.41 -17.48 -3.58
C GLY A 260 -7.58 -16.39 -4.65
N LEU A 261 -6.47 -15.78 -5.06
CA LEU A 261 -6.42 -14.79 -6.13
C LEU A 261 -6.71 -15.40 -7.52
N GLY A 262 -6.61 -16.73 -7.66
CA GLY A 262 -6.82 -17.44 -8.91
C GLY A 262 -5.67 -17.30 -9.89
N VAL A 263 -4.43 -17.22 -9.38
CA VAL A 263 -3.21 -17.17 -10.19
C VAL A 263 -2.32 -18.39 -9.91
N PRO A 264 -1.55 -18.87 -10.90
CA PRO A 264 -0.59 -19.95 -10.65
C PRO A 264 0.42 -19.54 -9.58
N THR A 265 0.75 -20.46 -8.67
CA THR A 265 1.77 -20.25 -7.62
C THR A 265 3.18 -20.16 -8.19
N ASP A 266 3.44 -20.87 -9.29
CA ASP A 266 4.68 -20.81 -10.04
C ASP A 266 4.60 -19.73 -11.13
N LEU A 267 5.48 -18.73 -11.05
CA LEU A 267 5.61 -17.69 -12.07
C LEU A 267 5.91 -18.25 -13.46
N ALA A 268 6.60 -19.40 -13.56
CA ALA A 268 6.88 -20.04 -14.85
C ALA A 268 5.60 -20.46 -15.60
N ALA A 269 4.51 -20.72 -14.87
CA ALA A 269 3.21 -21.07 -15.42
C ALA A 269 2.38 -19.84 -15.84
N TRP A 270 2.86 -18.62 -15.57
CA TRP A 270 2.20 -17.40 -16.04
C TRP A 270 2.46 -17.19 -17.53
N ASP A 271 1.56 -16.44 -18.17
CA ASP A 271 1.79 -15.91 -19.50
C ASP A 271 3.12 -15.15 -19.53
N GLU A 272 3.90 -15.33 -20.61
CA GLU A 272 5.25 -14.76 -20.73
C GLU A 272 5.25 -13.23 -20.56
N HIS A 273 4.24 -12.54 -21.11
CA HIS A 273 4.15 -11.10 -21.00
C HIS A 273 3.77 -10.67 -19.58
N GLU A 274 2.80 -11.34 -18.96
CA GLU A 274 2.40 -11.01 -17.58
C GLU A 274 3.55 -11.29 -16.58
N ARG A 275 4.29 -12.39 -16.78
CA ARG A 275 5.48 -12.71 -16.01
C ARG A 275 6.54 -11.62 -16.12
N ALA A 276 6.89 -11.19 -17.34
CA ALA A 276 7.89 -10.15 -17.55
C ALA A 276 7.48 -8.82 -16.89
N SER A 277 6.23 -8.39 -17.05
CA SER A 277 5.74 -7.16 -16.43
C SER A 277 5.65 -7.25 -14.90
N CYS A 278 5.33 -8.42 -14.35
CA CYS A 278 5.41 -8.70 -12.91
C CYS A 278 6.85 -8.56 -12.40
N GLN A 279 7.83 -9.17 -13.08
CA GLN A 279 9.24 -9.07 -12.72
C GLN A 279 9.76 -7.64 -12.76
N LEU A 280 9.42 -6.88 -13.81
CA LEU A 280 9.73 -5.46 -13.92
C LEU A 280 9.19 -4.68 -12.72
N TYR A 281 7.92 -4.92 -12.35
CA TYR A 281 7.29 -4.26 -11.22
C TYR A 281 8.00 -4.60 -9.91
N LEU A 282 8.27 -5.87 -9.64
CA LEU A 282 8.95 -6.30 -8.43
C LEU A 282 10.36 -5.70 -8.32
N LEU A 283 11.12 -5.66 -9.43
CA LEU A 283 12.42 -4.95 -9.47
C LEU A 283 12.24 -3.47 -9.15
N ALA A 284 11.27 -2.82 -9.78
CA ALA A 284 11.00 -1.40 -9.56
C ALA A 284 10.59 -1.09 -8.10
N GLN A 285 9.86 -1.99 -7.44
CA GLN A 285 9.44 -1.85 -6.04
C GLN A 285 10.59 -2.12 -5.06
N TYR A 286 11.42 -3.11 -5.35
CA TYR A 286 12.66 -3.38 -4.60
C TYR A 286 13.56 -2.15 -4.59
N PHE A 287 13.89 -1.61 -5.77
CA PHE A 287 14.73 -0.42 -5.88
C PHE A 287 14.05 0.84 -5.33
N ARG A 288 12.71 0.97 -5.41
CA ARG A 288 12.00 2.09 -4.77
C ARG A 288 12.13 2.04 -3.25
N SER A 289 12.12 0.86 -2.65
CA SER A 289 12.28 0.70 -1.20
C SER A 289 13.68 1.10 -0.75
N LEU A 290 14.71 0.71 -1.52
CA LEU A 290 16.10 1.13 -1.28
C LEU A 290 16.32 2.62 -1.50
N GLU A 291 15.78 3.18 -2.58
CA GLU A 291 15.79 4.63 -2.85
C GLU A 291 15.15 5.40 -1.69
N TRP A 292 13.97 4.99 -1.22
CA TRP A 292 13.30 5.64 -0.11
C TRP A 292 14.14 5.60 1.16
N ALA A 293 14.68 4.43 1.50
CA ALA A 293 15.54 4.25 2.67
C ALA A 293 16.78 5.16 2.57
N TRP A 294 17.36 5.27 1.37
CA TRP A 294 18.48 6.16 1.10
C TRP A 294 18.12 7.65 1.23
N GLU A 295 17.02 8.09 0.62
CA GLU A 295 16.51 9.47 0.68
C GLU A 295 16.23 9.93 2.12
N HIS A 296 15.85 9.00 3.01
CA HIS A 296 15.44 9.31 4.39
C HIS A 296 16.50 8.98 5.44
N GLY A 297 17.69 8.51 5.04
CA GLY A 297 18.73 8.15 6.01
C GLY A 297 18.42 6.88 6.84
N ASP A 298 17.49 6.03 6.40
CA ASP A 298 17.03 4.86 7.15
C ASP A 298 17.90 3.62 6.84
N HIS A 299 19.07 3.56 7.49
CA HIS A 299 20.01 2.45 7.36
C HIS A 299 19.43 1.09 7.78
N GLY A 300 18.52 1.09 8.76
CA GLY A 300 17.89 -0.12 9.28
C GLY A 300 16.96 -0.73 8.25
N PHE A 301 16.05 0.09 7.71
CA PHE A 301 15.14 -0.33 6.65
C PHE A 301 15.89 -0.69 5.36
N TYR A 302 16.94 0.06 5.00
CA TYR A 302 17.80 -0.29 3.87
C TYR A 302 18.35 -1.72 3.98
N SER A 303 18.90 -2.05 5.15
CA SER A 303 19.45 -3.39 5.43
C SER A 303 18.37 -4.47 5.47
N GLU A 304 17.19 -4.16 6.01
CA GLU A 304 16.06 -5.09 6.02
C GLU A 304 15.62 -5.46 4.59
N VAL A 305 15.46 -4.46 3.71
CA VAL A 305 15.08 -4.70 2.30
C VAL A 305 16.09 -5.60 1.60
N LEU A 306 17.39 -5.41 1.85
CA LEU A 306 18.42 -6.26 1.27
C LEU A 306 18.37 -7.71 1.76
N ASN A 307 17.99 -7.94 3.02
CA ASN A 307 17.92 -9.26 3.64
C ASN A 307 16.68 -10.06 3.25
N ARG A 308 15.76 -9.51 2.44
CA ARG A 308 14.63 -10.25 1.88
C ARG A 308 15.13 -11.20 0.79
N ASP A 309 15.61 -12.37 1.20
CA ASP A 309 16.25 -13.38 0.34
C ASP A 309 15.33 -13.89 -0.80
N GLU A 310 14.02 -13.99 -0.55
CA GLU A 310 13.07 -14.50 -1.55
C GLU A 310 12.87 -13.53 -2.73
N THR A 311 12.98 -12.22 -2.51
CA THR A 311 12.81 -11.20 -3.55
C THR A 311 13.95 -11.30 -4.58
N ILE A 312 15.18 -11.60 -4.15
CA ILE A 312 16.35 -11.72 -5.04
C ILE A 312 16.37 -13.06 -5.79
N HIS A 313 15.93 -14.15 -5.15
CA HIS A 313 15.82 -15.46 -5.82
C HIS A 313 14.80 -15.46 -6.97
N GLN A 314 13.74 -14.66 -6.86
CA GLN A 314 12.73 -14.52 -7.91
C GLN A 314 13.22 -13.73 -9.14
N PHE A 315 14.26 -12.89 -8.97
CA PHE A 315 14.90 -12.18 -10.08
C PHE A 315 15.95 -13.02 -10.82
N SER A 316 16.46 -14.09 -10.19
CA SER A 316 17.57 -14.91 -10.72
C SER A 316 17.12 -16.25 -11.33
N THR A 317 15.84 -16.58 -11.27
CA THR A 317 15.26 -17.83 -11.80
C THR A 317 14.73 -17.71 -13.25
N VAL A 318 15.27 -16.77 -14.04
CA VAL A 318 15.03 -16.65 -15.49
C VAL A 318 16.35 -16.61 -16.25
#